data_AF-A0AAF0UTX3-F1
#
_entry.id   AF-A0AAF0UTX3-F1
#
_cell.length_a   1.000
_cell.length_b   1.000
_cell.length_c   1.000
_cell.angle_alpha   90.00
_cell.angle_beta   90.00
_cell.angle_gamma   90.00
#
_symmetry.space_group_name_H-M   'P 1'
#
loop_
_entity.id
_entity.type
_entity.pdbx_description
1 polymer ?
#
loop_
_entity_poly.entity_id
_entity_poly.type
_entity_poly.pdbx_seq_one_letter_code
_entity_poly.pdbx_strand_id
1 'polypeptide(L)'
;MRGVPFLLFSWFLFGPSLLLAERSTYIVHLDKTFIPKIFATHQNWHSSIIDTIKIEAPTTQNGYHPVPKLLYSYDNVLHGFSVVLSKDEFEALKKSPGFLSAYKDRPVEAHTTHSSKFLDLNPASGLWLASGFGQDVIIGVLDSGVWPESASFRDDGLSEIPKKWKGICKPGTKFNSSLCNRKLIGANYFNKGLLASDSTVKISMNSARDTDGHGTHVASIAAGSFSKGASYFGYAPGTARGMAPRARRAVYKFSFEEGIVTSDLIAAMDQAVADGVDILTISYGWTNIPLYEDSIAIASFGAMMKGVLVSASAGNSGPEMGTLNNGVPWIFTVAACDSDRSFSGTLTLGNGLKITGFSLFPVKTIIKDLRVLYNESISPCDSFDPSSPIPNARRSIIICYSTAIDVEDQMAAISESSFGGAIYISDYPDVLRANFFPNPGVVISTKEGKQVIDYASKSVRPTASISFQETHIDVMPAPVVSSFSSRGPSRSYLRVAKPDIVAPGVLILAAWPSNVSAAVIGVNTFLDSDYRLLSGTSMATPHIAGMRQCLKEHILIGVLRLFDLP
;
A
#
# COMPACT_ATOMS: atom_id res chain seq x y z
N MET A 1 -22.78 77.47 -11.35
CA MET A 1 -22.66 76.51 -10.22
C MET A 1 -22.88 75.11 -10.75
N ARG A 2 -22.22 74.08 -10.17
CA ARG A 2 -22.18 72.68 -10.63
C ARG A 2 -21.47 72.53 -12.00
N GLY A 3 -20.55 71.58 -12.20
CA GLY A 3 -19.87 70.70 -11.25
C GLY A 3 -18.65 70.05 -11.93
N VAL A 4 -17.56 69.84 -11.19
CA VAL A 4 -16.30 69.27 -11.72
C VAL A 4 -16.15 67.82 -11.27
N PRO A 5 -15.84 66.86 -12.16
CA PRO A 5 -15.57 65.48 -11.76
C PRO A 5 -14.18 65.33 -11.15
N PHE A 6 -14.08 64.70 -9.98
CA PHE A 6 -12.80 64.31 -9.38
C PHE A 6 -12.27 63.04 -10.06
N LEU A 7 -11.02 63.06 -10.52
CA LEU A 7 -10.25 61.88 -10.90
C LEU A 7 -9.17 61.62 -9.84
N LEU A 8 -9.33 60.53 -9.08
CA LEU A 8 -8.34 60.08 -8.10
C LEU A 8 -7.24 59.26 -8.78
N PHE A 9 -6.07 59.86 -8.98
CA PHE A 9 -4.87 59.14 -9.43
C PHE A 9 -4.22 58.42 -8.25
N SER A 10 -4.39 57.09 -8.17
CA SER A 10 -3.66 56.25 -7.22
C SER A 10 -2.29 55.85 -7.77
N TRP A 11 -1.21 56.37 -7.19
CA TRP A 11 0.15 55.96 -7.53
C TRP A 11 0.47 54.58 -6.92
N PHE A 12 0.49 53.53 -7.74
CA PHE A 12 1.09 52.25 -7.35
C PHE A 12 2.59 52.26 -7.64
N LEU A 13 3.40 52.22 -6.58
CA LEU A 13 4.84 52.00 -6.67
C LEU A 13 5.12 50.53 -6.99
N PHE A 14 5.47 50.24 -8.25
CA PHE A 14 6.05 48.95 -8.64
C PHE A 14 7.48 48.82 -8.09
N GLY A 15 7.61 48.33 -6.86
CA GLY A 15 8.85 47.71 -6.40
C GLY A 15 9.06 46.37 -7.11
N PRO A 16 10.28 46.01 -7.54
CA PRO A 16 10.53 44.71 -8.15
C PRO A 16 10.34 43.59 -7.11
N SER A 17 9.39 42.70 -7.36
CA SER A 17 9.20 41.50 -6.55
C SER A 17 10.39 40.56 -6.73
N LEU A 18 11.19 40.41 -5.68
CA LEU A 18 12.22 39.38 -5.58
C LEU A 18 11.56 38.00 -5.67
N LEU A 19 11.67 37.35 -6.84
CA LEU A 19 11.31 35.95 -7.01
C LEU A 19 12.20 35.10 -6.10
N LEU A 20 11.60 34.44 -5.10
CA LEU A 20 12.30 33.39 -4.35
C LEU A 20 12.63 32.26 -5.32
N ALA A 21 13.90 31.84 -5.34
CA ALA A 21 14.35 30.71 -6.14
C ALA A 21 13.87 29.39 -5.52
N GLU A 22 12.69 28.95 -5.94
CA GLU A 22 12.12 27.63 -5.60
C GLU A 22 13.12 26.53 -5.99
N ARG A 23 13.67 25.83 -5.00
CA ARG A 23 14.53 24.65 -5.20
C ARG A 23 13.68 23.39 -5.25
N SER A 24 14.21 22.33 -5.85
CA SER A 24 13.56 21.02 -5.87
C SER A 24 14.60 19.89 -5.78
N THR A 25 14.16 18.74 -5.28
CA THR A 25 14.93 17.50 -5.36
C THR A 25 14.83 16.95 -6.78
N TYR A 26 15.98 16.69 -7.38
CA TYR A 26 16.13 16.05 -8.68
C TYR A 26 16.85 14.72 -8.53
N ILE A 27 16.41 13.72 -9.31
CA ILE A 27 17.12 12.46 -9.55
C ILE A 27 17.85 12.60 -10.88
N VAL A 28 19.12 12.23 -10.90
CA VAL A 28 20.08 12.52 -11.98
C VAL A 28 20.72 11.21 -12.44
N HIS A 29 20.81 11.02 -13.76
CA HIS A 29 21.38 9.85 -14.39
C HIS A 29 22.68 10.22 -15.10
N LEU A 30 23.74 9.44 -14.87
CA LEU A 30 25.04 9.59 -15.50
C LEU A 30 25.45 8.34 -16.27
N ASP A 31 26.19 8.53 -17.37
CA ASP A 31 26.93 7.46 -18.04
C ASP A 31 28.11 7.02 -17.16
N LYS A 32 28.06 5.77 -16.71
CA LYS A 32 29.10 5.16 -15.87
C LYS A 32 30.49 5.23 -16.50
N THR A 33 30.59 5.17 -17.82
CA THR A 33 31.87 5.12 -18.54
C THR A 33 32.67 6.42 -18.45
N PHE A 34 32.01 7.53 -18.06
CA PHE A 34 32.63 8.84 -17.91
C PHE A 34 33.29 9.06 -16.54
N ILE A 35 33.25 8.11 -15.58
CA ILE A 35 33.93 8.27 -14.29
C ILE A 35 35.43 8.51 -14.48
N PRO A 36 35.97 9.70 -14.09
CA PRO A 36 37.39 9.97 -14.26
C PRO A 36 38.24 9.08 -13.35
N LYS A 37 39.33 8.52 -13.88
CA LYS A 37 40.23 7.55 -13.21
C LYS A 37 40.84 8.03 -11.87
N ILE A 38 40.69 9.31 -11.52
CA ILE A 38 41.13 9.91 -10.26
C ILE A 38 40.17 9.61 -9.09
N PHE A 39 38.92 9.22 -9.36
CA PHE A 39 37.93 8.92 -8.32
C PHE A 39 37.86 7.43 -8.01
N ALA A 40 38.11 7.08 -6.74
CA ALA A 40 38.04 5.69 -6.26
C ALA A 40 36.61 5.13 -6.12
N THR A 41 35.59 5.98 -6.11
CA THR A 41 34.17 5.60 -6.00
C THR A 41 33.28 6.56 -6.80
N HIS A 42 32.11 6.09 -7.24
CA HIS A 42 31.11 6.96 -7.88
C HIS A 42 30.61 8.06 -6.92
N GLN A 43 30.46 7.78 -5.61
CA GLN A 43 30.08 8.81 -4.64
C GLN A 43 31.07 9.98 -4.57
N ASN A 44 32.38 9.73 -4.69
CA ASN A 44 33.38 10.80 -4.71
C ASN A 44 33.28 11.62 -6.01
N TRP A 45 33.08 10.96 -7.15
CA TRP A 45 32.87 11.62 -8.44
C TRP A 45 31.58 12.47 -8.43
N HIS A 46 30.46 11.92 -7.99
CA HIS A 46 29.18 12.63 -7.87
C HIS A 46 29.28 13.83 -6.92
N SER A 47 30.01 13.70 -5.80
CA SER A 47 30.28 14.83 -4.89
C SER A 47 31.03 15.96 -5.60
N SER A 48 32.06 15.63 -6.39
CA SER A 48 32.83 16.63 -7.16
C SER A 48 31.99 17.37 -8.21
N ILE A 49 31.00 16.71 -8.83
CA ILE A 49 30.06 17.38 -9.75
C ILE A 49 29.24 18.44 -9.01
N ILE A 50 28.77 18.13 -7.80
CA ILE A 50 28.04 19.10 -6.96
C ILE A 50 28.94 20.26 -6.53
N ASP A 51 30.22 20.02 -6.26
CA ASP A 51 31.18 21.08 -5.93
C ASP A 51 31.52 21.98 -7.13
N THR A 52 31.59 21.44 -8.35
CA THR A 52 31.69 22.25 -9.58
C THR A 52 30.45 23.13 -9.79
N ILE A 53 29.24 22.59 -9.58
CA ILE A 53 27.98 23.35 -9.77
C ILE A 53 27.90 24.55 -8.80
N LYS A 54 28.41 24.42 -7.56
CA LYS A 54 28.52 25.55 -6.60
C LYS A 54 29.41 26.69 -7.11
N ILE A 55 30.36 26.40 -7.99
CA ILE A 55 31.32 27.36 -8.56
C ILE A 55 30.76 27.97 -9.85
N GLU A 56 30.11 27.19 -10.70
CA GLU A 56 29.54 27.66 -11.98
C GLU A 56 28.23 28.45 -11.82
N ALA A 57 27.41 28.13 -10.81
CA ALA A 57 26.15 28.80 -10.50
C ALA A 57 26.14 29.35 -9.05
N PRO A 58 27.01 30.33 -8.72
CA PRO A 58 27.11 30.86 -7.37
C PRO A 58 25.83 31.63 -7.00
N THR A 59 25.07 31.11 -6.03
CA THR A 59 23.86 31.79 -5.54
C THR A 59 24.22 33.12 -4.90
N THR A 60 23.46 34.17 -5.22
CA THR A 60 23.64 35.51 -4.66
C THR A 60 23.46 35.51 -3.14
N GLN A 61 24.23 36.35 -2.46
CA GLN A 61 24.43 36.29 -1.00
C GLN A 61 23.13 36.49 -0.22
N ASN A 62 22.69 35.48 0.52
CA ASN A 62 22.00 35.63 1.81
C ASN A 62 22.05 34.32 2.62
N GLY A 63 22.35 34.41 3.92
CA GLY A 63 22.70 33.28 4.79
C GLY A 63 21.56 32.34 5.22
N TYR A 64 20.50 32.21 4.42
CA TYR A 64 19.28 31.45 4.76
C TYR A 64 18.93 30.34 3.76
N HIS A 65 19.74 30.12 2.72
CA HIS A 65 19.48 29.09 1.70
C HIS A 65 20.51 27.94 1.76
N PRO A 66 20.08 26.67 1.71
CA PRO A 66 20.98 25.54 1.50
C PRO A 66 21.69 25.64 0.14
N VAL A 67 23.00 25.41 0.13
CA VAL A 67 23.80 25.18 -1.09
C VAL A 67 23.46 23.82 -1.73
N PRO A 68 23.78 23.61 -3.02
CA PRO A 68 23.69 22.31 -3.70
C PRO A 68 24.17 21.14 -2.83
N LYS A 69 23.25 20.21 -2.58
CA LYS A 69 23.42 19.13 -1.58
C LYS A 69 23.15 17.77 -2.22
N LEU A 70 24.19 16.96 -2.32
CA LEU A 70 24.10 15.53 -2.64
C LEU A 70 23.34 14.81 -1.51
N LEU A 71 22.35 13.99 -1.87
CA LEU A 71 21.53 13.23 -0.92
C LEU A 71 21.93 11.76 -0.92
N TYR A 72 21.89 11.14 -2.10
CA TYR A 72 22.37 9.78 -2.35
C TYR A 72 23.17 9.70 -3.63
N SER A 73 24.09 8.73 -3.65
CA SER A 73 24.74 8.22 -4.85
C SER A 73 24.18 6.82 -5.10
N TYR A 74 23.80 6.53 -6.35
CA TYR A 74 23.30 5.22 -6.78
C TYR A 74 24.33 4.53 -7.66
N ASP A 75 24.46 3.22 -7.52
CA ASP A 75 25.54 2.46 -8.18
C ASP A 75 25.20 0.98 -8.51
N ASN A 76 24.02 0.51 -8.08
CA ASN A 76 23.56 -0.87 -8.27
C ASN A 76 22.28 -0.97 -9.09
N VAL A 77 21.30 -0.07 -8.85
CA VAL A 77 20.03 -0.05 -9.59
C VAL A 77 19.94 1.04 -10.66
N LEU A 78 20.72 2.11 -10.52
CA LEU A 78 21.00 3.08 -11.58
C LEU A 78 22.36 3.76 -11.32
N HIS A 79 22.96 4.39 -12.34
CA HIS A 79 24.18 5.20 -12.16
C HIS A 79 23.84 6.69 -12.15
N GLY A 80 24.21 7.36 -11.06
CA GLY A 80 23.92 8.77 -10.83
C GLY A 80 23.59 9.07 -9.37
N PHE A 81 22.78 10.08 -9.11
CA PHE A 81 22.56 10.62 -7.77
C PHE A 81 21.23 11.36 -7.60
N SER A 82 20.85 11.67 -6.36
CA SER A 82 19.83 12.68 -6.06
C SER A 82 20.40 13.90 -5.36
N VAL A 83 19.87 15.07 -5.69
CA VAL A 83 20.42 16.38 -5.32
C VAL A 83 19.31 17.41 -5.17
N VAL A 84 19.48 18.37 -4.26
CA VAL A 84 18.66 19.60 -4.22
C VAL A 84 19.33 20.69 -5.05
N LEU A 85 18.60 21.25 -6.03
CA LEU A 85 19.08 22.31 -6.91
C LEU A 85 18.02 23.40 -7.10
N SER A 86 18.46 24.62 -7.38
CA SER A 86 17.66 25.66 -8.02
C SER A 86 17.49 25.36 -9.51
N LYS A 87 16.61 26.12 -10.16
CA LYS A 87 16.43 26.03 -11.62
C LYS A 87 17.72 26.33 -12.39
N ASP A 88 18.51 27.31 -11.96
CA ASP A 88 19.75 27.70 -12.64
C ASP A 88 20.89 26.70 -12.39
N GLU A 89 20.97 26.16 -11.16
CA GLU A 89 21.90 25.09 -10.79
C GLU A 89 21.56 23.78 -11.54
N PHE A 90 20.29 23.55 -11.87
CA PHE A 90 19.83 22.45 -12.72
C PHE A 90 20.19 22.64 -14.20
N GLU A 91 20.11 23.86 -14.75
CA GLU A 91 20.61 24.15 -16.11
C GLU A 91 22.15 24.15 -16.21
N ALA A 92 22.87 24.36 -15.09
CA ALA A 92 24.30 24.10 -15.00
C ALA A 92 24.60 22.58 -15.01
N LEU A 93 23.93 21.81 -14.15
CA LEU A 93 24.08 20.34 -14.05
C LEU A 93 24.01 19.64 -15.42
N LYS A 94 23.07 20.02 -16.30
CA LYS A 94 22.88 19.42 -17.64
C LYS A 94 24.12 19.48 -18.55
N LYS A 95 25.08 20.35 -18.25
CA LYS A 95 26.34 20.53 -19.01
C LYS A 95 27.46 19.61 -18.50
N SER A 96 27.25 18.90 -17.39
CA SER A 96 28.25 18.04 -16.76
C SER A 96 28.64 16.88 -17.67
N PRO A 97 29.95 16.54 -17.80
CA PRO A 97 30.39 15.37 -18.54
C PRO A 97 29.71 14.08 -18.05
N GLY A 98 29.11 13.33 -18.97
CA GLY A 98 28.36 12.12 -18.67
C GLY A 98 26.90 12.30 -18.23
N PHE A 99 26.36 13.53 -18.16
CA PHE A 99 24.93 13.74 -17.87
C PHE A 99 24.03 13.11 -18.96
N LEU A 100 23.03 12.33 -18.54
CA LEU A 100 22.07 11.67 -19.44
C LEU A 100 20.67 12.28 -19.32
N SER A 101 20.11 12.33 -18.11
CA SER A 101 18.77 12.85 -17.83
C SER A 101 18.61 13.22 -16.36
N ALA A 102 17.59 14.01 -16.03
CA ALA A 102 17.18 14.25 -14.65
C ALA A 102 15.71 14.71 -14.53
N TYR A 103 15.05 14.36 -13.44
CA TYR A 103 13.61 14.63 -13.20
C TYR A 103 13.29 14.90 -11.71
N LYS A 104 12.11 15.49 -11.45
CA LYS A 104 11.63 15.85 -10.10
C LYS A 104 11.04 14.66 -9.33
N ASP A 105 11.14 14.75 -8.01
CA ASP A 105 10.72 13.77 -7.00
C ASP A 105 9.18 13.70 -6.75
N ARG A 106 8.60 12.54 -6.37
CA ARG A 106 7.13 12.26 -6.27
C ARG A 106 6.70 11.18 -5.20
N PRO A 107 5.44 11.21 -4.67
CA PRO A 107 4.88 10.31 -3.60
C PRO A 107 4.00 9.11 -4.06
N VAL A 108 3.65 8.13 -3.18
CA VAL A 108 3.16 6.76 -3.56
C VAL A 108 2.35 5.96 -2.47
N GLU A 109 1.54 4.90 -2.79
CA GLU A 109 0.52 4.19 -1.90
C GLU A 109 0.60 2.61 -1.71
N ALA A 110 -0.31 1.92 -0.96
CA ALA A 110 0.02 0.86 0.05
C ALA A 110 -1.00 -0.32 0.43
N HIS A 111 -0.71 -1.66 0.25
CA HIS A 111 -1.63 -2.86 0.48
C HIS A 111 -0.98 -4.38 0.65
N THR A 112 -1.30 -5.68 1.18
CA THR A 112 -2.19 -6.62 2.13
C THR A 112 -1.44 -7.88 2.89
N THR A 113 -2.00 -9.17 3.07
CA THR A 113 -1.65 -10.65 3.37
C THR A 113 -2.83 -11.64 3.16
N HIS A 114 -2.71 -12.95 2.79
CA HIS A 114 -3.31 -14.14 3.51
C HIS A 114 -3.39 -15.47 2.70
N SER A 115 -4.31 -15.55 1.72
CA SER A 115 -4.45 -16.42 0.51
C SER A 115 -3.91 -17.86 0.37
N SER A 116 -2.91 -18.31 1.14
CA SER A 116 -2.11 -19.52 0.84
C SER A 116 -2.90 -20.80 0.60
N LYS A 117 -4.03 -21.00 1.28
CA LYS A 117 -4.93 -22.15 1.05
C LYS A 117 -5.63 -22.09 -0.32
N PHE A 118 -6.05 -20.90 -0.76
CA PHE A 118 -6.70 -20.67 -2.05
C PHE A 118 -5.74 -20.83 -3.26
N LEU A 119 -4.43 -20.83 -2.99
CA LEU A 119 -3.37 -21.06 -3.96
C LEU A 119 -2.76 -22.48 -3.85
N ASP A 120 -3.50 -23.42 -3.23
CA ASP A 120 -3.12 -24.82 -2.99
C ASP A 120 -1.72 -25.04 -2.34
N LEU A 121 -1.23 -24.06 -1.58
CA LEU A 121 0.05 -24.18 -0.88
C LEU A 121 -0.11 -25.09 0.36
N ASN A 122 0.38 -26.32 0.22
CA ASN A 122 0.20 -27.43 1.16
C ASN A 122 1.54 -27.83 1.82
N PRO A 123 1.63 -28.05 3.14
CA PRO A 123 2.83 -28.59 3.77
C PRO A 123 3.18 -30.03 3.34
N ALA A 124 2.22 -30.82 2.83
CA ALA A 124 2.42 -32.23 2.49
C ALA A 124 2.75 -32.50 1.01
N SER A 125 2.58 -31.52 0.10
CA SER A 125 2.86 -31.67 -1.33
C SER A 125 3.00 -30.32 -2.03
N GLY A 126 3.53 -30.32 -3.27
CA GLY A 126 3.63 -29.11 -4.09
C GLY A 126 4.71 -28.14 -3.61
N LEU A 127 4.50 -26.85 -3.90
CA LEU A 127 5.55 -25.83 -3.90
C LEU A 127 6.25 -25.62 -2.55
N TRP A 128 5.52 -25.71 -1.43
CA TRP A 128 6.09 -25.55 -0.08
C TRP A 128 7.03 -26.70 0.30
N LEU A 129 6.67 -27.94 0.01
CA LEU A 129 7.57 -29.08 0.26
C LEU A 129 8.80 -29.02 -0.67
N ALA A 130 8.61 -28.56 -1.91
CA ALA A 130 9.65 -28.46 -2.93
C ALA A 130 10.73 -27.38 -2.64
N SER A 131 10.40 -26.32 -1.89
CA SER A 131 11.31 -25.23 -1.53
C SER A 131 11.68 -25.18 -0.03
N GLY A 132 11.26 -26.17 0.76
CA GLY A 132 11.39 -26.10 2.22
C GLY A 132 10.68 -24.87 2.82
N PHE A 133 9.53 -24.49 2.27
CA PHE A 133 8.76 -23.28 2.62
C PHE A 133 9.51 -21.96 2.29
N GLY A 134 10.41 -22.00 1.30
CA GLY A 134 11.29 -20.90 0.88
C GLY A 134 12.39 -20.65 1.89
N GLN A 135 13.08 -21.68 2.37
CA GLN A 135 14.13 -21.53 3.38
C GLN A 135 15.41 -20.91 2.76
N ASP A 136 16.02 -19.95 3.46
CA ASP A 136 17.25 -19.22 3.05
C ASP A 136 17.13 -18.27 1.83
N VAL A 137 15.94 -18.18 1.26
CA VAL A 137 15.40 -17.01 0.55
C VAL A 137 15.53 -15.73 1.38
N ILE A 138 15.87 -14.61 0.73
CA ILE A 138 15.79 -13.27 1.31
C ILE A 138 14.85 -12.41 0.43
N ILE A 139 13.66 -12.08 0.95
CA ILE A 139 12.73 -11.16 0.29
C ILE A 139 13.00 -9.74 0.76
N GLY A 140 13.27 -8.83 -0.17
CA GLY A 140 13.30 -7.39 0.09
C GLY A 140 11.91 -6.79 0.01
N VAL A 141 11.50 -6.07 1.04
CA VAL A 141 10.20 -5.39 1.17
C VAL A 141 10.46 -3.87 1.19
N LEU A 142 9.99 -3.15 0.19
CA LEU A 142 10.15 -1.70 0.06
C LEU A 142 8.87 -0.99 0.47
N ASP A 143 8.91 -0.24 1.57
CA ASP A 143 7.66 0.10 2.25
C ASP A 143 7.67 1.31 3.23
N SER A 144 6.60 1.41 4.01
CA SER A 144 6.34 2.20 5.22
C SER A 144 6.99 1.65 6.50
N GLY A 145 7.60 0.46 6.43
CA GLY A 145 8.43 -0.10 7.51
C GLY A 145 7.98 -1.48 7.97
N VAL A 146 8.24 -1.80 9.24
CA VAL A 146 7.82 -3.05 9.88
C VAL A 146 7.55 -2.87 11.38
N TRP A 147 6.56 -3.58 11.93
CA TRP A 147 6.29 -3.70 13.36
C TRP A 147 6.95 -4.98 13.93
N PRO A 148 8.25 -4.96 14.29
CA PRO A 148 9.06 -6.18 14.47
C PRO A 148 8.55 -7.14 15.56
N GLU A 149 7.78 -6.64 16.53
CA GLU A 149 7.18 -7.42 17.62
C GLU A 149 6.03 -8.35 17.17
N SER A 150 5.50 -8.20 15.94
CA SER A 150 4.37 -9.02 15.47
C SER A 150 4.68 -10.53 15.52
N ALA A 151 3.69 -11.34 15.94
CA ALA A 151 3.79 -12.80 15.96
C ALA A 151 4.14 -13.39 14.57
N SER A 152 3.72 -12.74 13.48
CA SER A 152 4.09 -13.09 12.09
C SER A 152 5.58 -12.92 11.78
N PHE A 153 6.36 -12.30 12.67
CA PHE A 153 7.79 -11.98 12.52
C PHE A 153 8.71 -12.72 13.49
N ARG A 154 8.16 -13.63 14.31
CA ARG A 154 8.94 -14.57 15.11
C ARG A 154 9.78 -15.52 14.24
N ASP A 155 10.87 -16.03 14.80
CA ASP A 155 11.88 -16.83 14.09
C ASP A 155 11.96 -18.32 14.52
N ASP A 156 10.90 -18.82 15.16
CA ASP A 156 10.76 -20.19 15.61
C ASP A 156 11.04 -21.19 14.47
N GLY A 157 11.96 -22.14 14.71
CA GLY A 157 12.28 -23.20 13.75
C GLY A 157 13.09 -22.77 12.51
N LEU A 158 13.65 -21.56 12.47
CA LEU A 158 14.57 -21.13 11.41
C LEU A 158 16.04 -21.41 11.77
N SER A 159 16.81 -21.84 10.76
CA SER A 159 18.28 -21.93 10.80
C SER A 159 18.95 -20.56 10.93
N GLU A 160 20.27 -20.54 11.08
CA GLU A 160 21.11 -19.33 11.05
C GLU A 160 20.86 -18.45 9.80
N ILE A 161 21.23 -17.17 9.85
CA ILE A 161 21.03 -16.23 8.74
C ILE A 161 21.98 -16.62 7.58
N PRO A 162 21.51 -16.65 6.31
CA PRO A 162 22.33 -17.06 5.18
C PRO A 162 23.59 -16.20 5.00
N LYS A 163 24.77 -16.83 4.90
CA LYS A 163 26.09 -16.14 4.79
C LYS A 163 26.26 -15.21 3.57
N LYS A 164 25.31 -15.23 2.62
CA LYS A 164 25.25 -14.29 1.48
C LYS A 164 24.75 -12.89 1.87
N TRP A 165 24.04 -12.79 3.00
CA TRP A 165 23.39 -11.58 3.50
C TRP A 165 24.41 -10.55 4.01
N LYS A 166 24.22 -9.28 3.64
CA LYS A 166 25.12 -8.18 4.01
C LYS A 166 24.42 -6.98 4.67
N GLY A 167 23.09 -6.93 4.59
CA GLY A 167 22.31 -5.80 5.10
C GLY A 167 22.26 -5.74 6.63
N ILE A 168 21.84 -4.57 7.13
CA ILE A 168 21.95 -4.18 8.54
C ILE A 168 20.59 -4.13 9.25
N CYS A 169 20.63 -4.14 10.59
CA CYS A 169 19.54 -3.72 11.45
C CYS A 169 19.82 -2.31 11.97
N LYS A 170 19.37 -1.28 11.22
CA LYS A 170 19.70 0.13 11.46
C LYS A 170 18.90 0.70 12.64
N PRO A 171 19.55 1.16 13.72
CA PRO A 171 18.85 1.81 14.84
C PRO A 171 18.21 3.15 14.45
N GLY A 172 17.19 3.57 15.22
CA GLY A 172 16.49 4.85 15.07
C GLY A 172 15.42 5.05 16.15
N THR A 173 14.48 5.99 15.96
CA THR A 173 13.37 6.22 16.89
C THR A 173 12.59 4.93 17.19
N LYS A 174 12.50 4.54 18.47
CA LYS A 174 11.85 3.31 18.96
C LYS A 174 12.26 2.02 18.21
N PHE A 175 13.45 1.98 17.63
CA PHE A 175 13.96 0.81 16.91
C PHE A 175 15.45 0.61 17.21
N ASN A 176 15.83 -0.55 17.73
CA ASN A 176 17.23 -0.89 18.01
C ASN A 176 17.64 -2.13 17.19
N SER A 177 18.94 -2.40 17.12
CA SER A 177 19.49 -3.50 16.30
C SER A 177 19.10 -4.91 16.78
N SER A 178 18.61 -5.08 18.02
CA SER A 178 18.12 -6.36 18.54
C SER A 178 16.67 -6.69 18.19
N LEU A 179 15.97 -5.78 17.48
CA LEU A 179 14.64 -6.05 16.90
C LEU A 179 14.71 -6.88 15.60
N CYS A 180 15.90 -7.04 15.01
CA CYS A 180 16.14 -8.04 13.97
C CYS A 180 16.48 -9.39 14.60
N ASN A 181 16.02 -10.46 13.95
CA ASN A 181 16.13 -11.84 14.41
C ASN A 181 16.41 -12.77 13.21
N ARG A 182 16.32 -14.10 13.34
CA ARG A 182 16.56 -15.01 12.19
C ARG A 182 15.46 -14.93 11.11
N LYS A 183 14.37 -14.19 11.32
CA LYS A 183 13.24 -14.01 10.38
C LYS A 183 13.24 -12.64 9.71
N LEU A 184 13.26 -11.56 10.49
CA LEU A 184 13.52 -10.20 10.04
C LEU A 184 15.03 -9.97 10.17
N ILE A 185 15.78 -10.26 9.10
CA ILE A 185 17.25 -10.26 9.12
C ILE A 185 17.86 -8.89 8.79
N GLY A 186 17.03 -7.98 8.26
CA GLY A 186 17.42 -6.62 7.87
C GLY A 186 16.28 -5.64 8.09
N ALA A 187 16.63 -4.45 8.58
CA ALA A 187 15.71 -3.34 8.73
C ALA A 187 16.49 -2.04 8.50
N ASN A 188 16.20 -1.35 7.41
CA ASN A 188 16.87 -0.13 6.98
C ASN A 188 15.82 0.92 6.58
N TYR A 189 16.21 2.18 6.52
CA TYR A 189 15.29 3.28 6.22
C TYR A 189 16.00 4.46 5.54
N PHE A 190 15.27 5.15 4.68
CA PHE A 190 15.76 6.14 3.72
C PHE A 190 14.82 7.35 3.80
N ASN A 191 15.35 8.49 4.26
CA ASN A 191 14.57 9.72 4.44
C ASN A 191 15.36 11.00 4.17
N LYS A 192 16.50 10.92 3.47
CA LYS A 192 17.29 12.11 3.11
C LYS A 192 16.67 12.89 1.96
N GLY A 193 15.86 12.24 1.11
CA GLY A 193 15.05 12.92 0.11
C GLY A 193 14.00 13.78 0.79
N LEU A 194 13.27 13.20 1.75
CA LEU A 194 12.23 13.87 2.52
C LEU A 194 12.78 15.07 3.32
N LEU A 195 13.88 14.87 4.07
CA LEU A 195 14.62 15.92 4.80
C LEU A 195 15.33 16.96 3.91
N ALA A 196 15.14 16.88 2.60
CA ALA A 196 15.74 17.76 1.61
C ALA A 196 14.71 18.44 0.68
N SER A 197 13.54 17.82 0.47
CA SER A 197 12.35 18.51 -0.02
C SER A 197 11.81 19.51 1.02
N ASP A 198 11.87 19.17 2.31
CA ASP A 198 11.62 20.12 3.41
C ASP A 198 12.62 19.91 4.55
N SER A 199 13.41 20.94 4.83
CA SER A 199 14.39 20.95 5.92
C SER A 199 13.81 21.25 7.31
N THR A 200 12.52 21.60 7.39
CA THR A 200 11.77 21.87 8.62
C THR A 200 10.98 20.66 9.12
N VAL A 201 10.73 19.67 8.27
CA VAL A 201 10.07 18.40 8.62
C VAL A 201 10.82 17.67 9.74
N LYS A 202 10.08 17.36 10.81
CA LYS A 202 10.56 16.60 11.97
C LYS A 202 9.98 15.20 11.91
N ILE A 203 10.71 14.28 11.29
CA ILE A 203 10.30 12.88 11.16
C ILE A 203 10.14 12.25 12.55
N SER A 204 8.88 11.99 12.91
CA SER A 204 8.43 11.46 14.19
C SER A 204 8.98 10.05 14.42
N MET A 205 8.74 9.14 13.47
CA MET A 205 9.26 7.77 13.49
C MET A 205 10.48 7.63 12.58
N ASN A 206 11.57 8.31 12.93
CA ASN A 206 12.87 8.26 12.24
C ASN A 206 13.60 6.91 12.46
N SER A 207 13.00 5.82 11.98
CA SER A 207 13.52 4.46 11.99
C SER A 207 12.79 3.59 10.95
N ALA A 208 13.15 2.30 10.86
CA ALA A 208 12.41 1.31 10.07
C ALA A 208 11.08 0.83 10.73
N ARG A 209 10.70 1.38 11.90
CA ARG A 209 9.42 1.04 12.54
C ARG A 209 8.25 1.52 11.69
N ASP A 210 7.27 0.65 11.53
CA ASP A 210 5.99 0.97 10.90
C ASP A 210 5.08 1.79 11.84
N THR A 211 4.33 2.71 11.24
CA THR A 211 3.32 3.56 11.89
C THR A 211 2.09 3.81 11.00
N ASP A 212 2.17 3.50 9.71
CA ASP A 212 1.01 3.40 8.81
C ASP A 212 0.34 2.03 8.97
N GLY A 213 1.15 0.98 8.98
CA GLY A 213 0.78 -0.43 9.14
C GLY A 213 0.86 -1.27 7.87
N HIS A 214 0.90 -0.63 6.70
CA HIS A 214 1.01 -1.30 5.41
C HIS A 214 2.24 -2.21 5.29
N GLY A 215 3.43 -1.77 5.71
CA GLY A 215 4.65 -2.53 5.51
C GLY A 215 4.72 -3.77 6.37
N THR A 216 4.12 -3.69 7.57
CA THR A 216 3.82 -4.83 8.44
C THR A 216 2.86 -5.80 7.74
N HIS A 217 1.82 -5.28 7.11
CA HIS A 217 0.88 -6.02 6.25
C HIS A 217 1.69 -6.76 5.16
N VAL A 218 2.34 -6.05 4.21
CA VAL A 218 3.11 -6.63 3.09
C VAL A 218 4.16 -7.65 3.51
N ALA A 219 4.97 -7.30 4.50
CA ALA A 219 6.04 -8.16 4.98
C ALA A 219 5.46 -9.49 5.48
N SER A 220 4.27 -9.49 6.07
CA SER A 220 3.60 -10.72 6.47
C SER A 220 3.01 -11.52 5.29
N ILE A 221 2.76 -10.97 4.09
CA ILE A 221 2.32 -11.82 2.94
C ILE A 221 3.48 -12.61 2.41
N ALA A 222 4.59 -11.91 2.13
CA ALA A 222 5.66 -12.50 1.36
C ALA A 222 6.23 -13.68 2.16
N ALA A 223 6.39 -13.50 3.48
CA ALA A 223 7.00 -14.49 4.35
C ALA A 223 6.51 -14.46 5.81
N GLY A 224 5.24 -14.21 6.11
CA GLY A 224 4.70 -14.37 7.48
C GLY A 224 4.99 -15.75 8.08
N SER A 225 5.57 -15.78 9.29
CA SER A 225 5.69 -16.98 10.11
C SER A 225 4.30 -17.47 10.54
N PHE A 226 4.18 -18.74 10.92
CA PHE A 226 2.90 -19.34 11.34
C PHE A 226 2.42 -18.73 12.68
N SER A 227 1.40 -17.88 12.62
CA SER A 227 0.78 -17.25 13.80
C SER A 227 -0.63 -17.80 14.02
N LYS A 228 -0.84 -18.46 15.17
CA LYS A 228 -2.09 -19.14 15.53
C LYS A 228 -3.06 -18.17 16.21
N GLY A 229 -4.36 -18.29 15.95
CA GLY A 229 -5.40 -17.47 16.56
C GLY A 229 -5.62 -16.11 15.89
N ALA A 230 -4.96 -15.86 14.76
CA ALA A 230 -5.16 -14.65 13.98
C ALA A 230 -6.61 -14.55 13.47
N SER A 231 -7.22 -13.37 13.62
CA SER A 231 -8.53 -12.99 13.09
C SER A 231 -8.62 -11.46 13.01
N TYR A 232 -9.51 -10.91 12.19
CA TYR A 232 -9.90 -9.50 12.26
C TYR A 232 -11.18 -9.42 13.08
N PHE A 233 -11.04 -9.11 14.37
CA PHE A 233 -12.18 -9.05 15.31
C PHE A 233 -13.13 -10.27 15.18
N GLY A 234 -12.56 -11.49 15.14
CA GLY A 234 -13.31 -12.74 14.98
C GLY A 234 -13.56 -13.19 13.54
N TYR A 235 -13.54 -12.29 12.54
CA TYR A 235 -13.61 -12.65 11.12
C TYR A 235 -12.29 -13.27 10.62
N ALA A 236 -12.36 -14.15 9.61
CA ALA A 236 -11.22 -14.91 9.07
C ALA A 236 -10.35 -15.64 10.13
N PRO A 237 -10.93 -16.34 11.12
CA PRO A 237 -10.18 -16.95 12.20
C PRO A 237 -9.32 -18.13 11.72
N GLY A 238 -8.07 -18.23 12.17
CA GLY A 238 -7.24 -19.39 11.85
C GLY A 238 -5.76 -19.29 12.23
N THR A 239 -4.89 -19.74 11.33
CA THR A 239 -3.43 -19.58 11.45
C THR A 239 -2.91 -18.81 10.24
N ALA A 240 -2.56 -17.54 10.47
CA ALA A 240 -1.94 -16.68 9.46
C ALA A 240 -0.51 -17.15 9.15
N ARG A 241 -0.11 -17.02 7.89
CA ARG A 241 1.24 -17.28 7.36
C ARG A 241 1.37 -16.66 5.98
N GLY A 242 2.59 -16.34 5.57
CA GLY A 242 2.90 -15.85 4.24
C GLY A 242 3.05 -16.96 3.20
N MET A 243 3.36 -16.59 1.96
CA MET A 243 3.55 -17.54 0.86
C MET A 243 4.90 -18.26 0.91
N ALA A 244 5.89 -17.71 1.61
CA ALA A 244 7.12 -18.40 1.99
C ALA A 244 7.33 -18.36 3.52
N PRO A 245 6.64 -19.22 4.30
CA PRO A 245 6.68 -19.17 5.77
C PRO A 245 8.08 -19.28 6.41
N ARG A 246 9.09 -19.80 5.70
CA ARG A 246 10.49 -19.88 6.18
C ARG A 246 11.47 -18.89 5.53
N ALA A 247 11.03 -18.11 4.54
CA ALA A 247 11.87 -17.08 3.94
C ALA A 247 12.27 -15.99 4.94
N ARG A 248 13.48 -15.47 4.76
CA ARG A 248 13.99 -14.31 5.48
C ARG A 248 13.41 -13.04 4.86
N ARG A 249 13.31 -11.98 5.65
CA ARG A 249 12.89 -10.64 5.19
C ARG A 249 13.92 -9.60 5.52
N ALA A 250 14.11 -8.69 4.57
CA ALA A 250 14.79 -7.43 4.75
C ALA A 250 13.82 -6.29 4.39
N VAL A 251 13.64 -5.35 5.30
CA VAL A 251 12.68 -4.25 5.16
C VAL A 251 13.42 -2.93 4.92
N TYR A 252 12.97 -2.18 3.92
CA TYR A 252 13.58 -0.94 3.47
C TYR A 252 12.51 0.16 3.48
N LYS A 253 12.42 0.92 4.58
CA LYS A 253 11.44 1.99 4.73
C LYS A 253 11.83 3.22 3.90
N PHE A 254 10.97 3.62 2.96
CA PHE A 254 11.09 4.88 2.21
C PHE A 254 9.81 5.73 2.30
N SER A 255 8.69 5.13 2.71
CA SER A 255 7.42 5.81 2.98
C SER A 255 7.35 6.23 4.45
N PHE A 256 6.99 7.50 4.70
CA PHE A 256 6.82 8.08 6.02
C PHE A 256 5.53 8.91 6.06
N GLU A 257 4.97 9.13 7.25
CA GLU A 257 3.78 9.98 7.45
C GLU A 257 4.02 11.42 6.97
N GLU A 258 5.23 11.94 7.21
CA GLU A 258 5.59 13.31 6.83
C GLU A 258 5.88 13.46 5.32
N GLY A 259 5.91 12.36 4.57
CA GLY A 259 6.05 12.36 3.12
C GLY A 259 6.68 11.09 2.55
N ILE A 260 6.49 10.91 1.25
CA ILE A 260 6.98 9.75 0.50
C ILE A 260 7.67 10.30 -0.74
N VAL A 261 8.92 9.89 -0.98
CA VAL A 261 9.73 10.43 -2.07
C VAL A 261 10.45 9.32 -2.84
N THR A 262 10.51 9.54 -4.14
CA THR A 262 11.16 8.72 -5.15
C THR A 262 12.66 8.57 -4.93
N SER A 263 13.37 9.61 -4.48
CA SER A 263 14.81 9.48 -4.24
C SER A 263 15.15 8.53 -3.07
N ASP A 264 14.34 8.54 -2.01
CA ASP A 264 14.47 7.56 -0.92
C ASP A 264 14.06 6.14 -1.36
N LEU A 265 13.07 6.01 -2.26
CA LEU A 265 12.72 4.72 -2.88
C LEU A 265 13.86 4.11 -3.71
N ILE A 266 14.50 4.91 -4.57
CA ILE A 266 15.64 4.42 -5.39
C ILE A 266 16.80 4.01 -4.45
N ALA A 267 17.08 4.80 -3.40
CA ALA A 267 18.10 4.45 -2.41
C ALA A 267 17.78 3.13 -1.69
N ALA A 268 16.51 2.89 -1.37
CA ALA A 268 16.03 1.64 -0.80
C ALA A 268 16.21 0.44 -1.77
N MET A 269 15.93 0.61 -3.07
CA MET A 269 16.16 -0.43 -4.08
C MET A 269 17.65 -0.71 -4.30
N ASP A 270 18.49 0.33 -4.37
CA ASP A 270 19.95 0.20 -4.56
C ASP A 270 20.58 -0.61 -3.43
N GLN A 271 20.27 -0.23 -2.18
CA GLN A 271 20.76 -0.92 -1.00
C GLN A 271 20.24 -2.36 -0.91
N ALA A 272 18.97 -2.61 -1.23
CA ALA A 272 18.41 -3.96 -1.17
C ALA A 272 19.10 -4.93 -2.12
N VAL A 273 19.39 -4.49 -3.35
CA VAL A 273 20.16 -5.28 -4.32
C VAL A 273 21.61 -5.47 -3.88
N ALA A 274 22.24 -4.47 -3.26
CA ALA A 274 23.59 -4.58 -2.70
C ALA A 274 23.68 -5.53 -1.49
N ASP A 275 22.66 -5.54 -0.63
CA ASP A 275 22.57 -6.35 0.60
C ASP A 275 22.39 -7.86 0.33
N GLY A 276 21.97 -8.24 -0.89
CA GLY A 276 21.87 -9.62 -1.35
C GLY A 276 20.47 -10.26 -1.26
N VAL A 277 19.40 -9.47 -1.46
CA VAL A 277 18.03 -9.99 -1.61
C VAL A 277 17.88 -10.83 -2.90
N ASP A 278 17.04 -11.86 -2.89
CA ASP A 278 16.79 -12.70 -4.06
C ASP A 278 15.66 -12.16 -4.97
N ILE A 279 14.72 -11.44 -4.35
CA ILE A 279 13.52 -10.88 -4.98
C ILE A 279 13.05 -9.65 -4.19
N LEU A 280 12.56 -8.64 -4.90
CA LEU A 280 11.91 -7.46 -4.35
C LEU A 280 10.40 -7.56 -4.51
N THR A 281 9.67 -7.19 -3.45
CA THR A 281 8.26 -6.79 -3.55
C THR A 281 8.18 -5.28 -3.36
N ILE A 282 7.52 -4.61 -4.30
CA ILE A 282 7.22 -3.19 -4.21
C ILE A 282 5.71 -2.98 -4.35
N SER A 283 5.14 -2.39 -3.31
CA SER A 283 3.69 -2.23 -3.18
C SER A 283 3.16 -0.91 -3.75
N TYR A 284 3.94 -0.24 -4.59
CA TYR A 284 3.86 1.18 -4.92
C TYR A 284 4.01 1.40 -6.44
N GLY A 285 3.48 2.51 -7.01
CA GLY A 285 3.66 2.88 -8.43
C GLY A 285 2.95 4.18 -8.85
N TRP A 286 3.30 4.73 -10.02
CA TRP A 286 2.69 5.96 -10.58
C TRP A 286 2.06 5.76 -11.96
N THR A 287 1.03 6.56 -12.27
CA THR A 287 0.41 6.64 -13.59
C THR A 287 0.92 7.83 -14.41
N ASN A 288 0.93 7.71 -15.74
CA ASN A 288 1.18 8.80 -16.70
C ASN A 288 2.57 9.48 -16.58
N ILE A 289 3.61 8.69 -16.26
CA ILE A 289 5.02 9.12 -16.26
C ILE A 289 5.73 8.45 -17.45
N PRO A 290 6.58 9.15 -18.23
CA PRO A 290 7.37 8.53 -19.30
C PRO A 290 8.45 7.60 -18.72
N LEU A 291 8.83 6.56 -19.47
CA LEU A 291 9.72 5.48 -18.98
C LEU A 291 11.09 5.94 -18.45
N TYR A 292 11.60 7.09 -18.90
CA TYR A 292 12.86 7.69 -18.45
C TYR A 292 12.71 8.62 -17.23
N GLU A 293 11.49 8.83 -16.75
CA GLU A 293 11.16 9.46 -15.45
C GLU A 293 10.54 8.45 -14.45
N ASP A 294 10.12 7.28 -14.93
CA ASP A 294 9.62 6.18 -14.10
C ASP A 294 10.79 5.51 -13.37
N SER A 295 11.09 6.06 -12.20
CA SER A 295 12.11 5.59 -11.26
C SER A 295 11.94 4.14 -10.81
N ILE A 296 10.71 3.63 -10.69
CA ILE A 296 10.45 2.22 -10.36
C ILE A 296 10.85 1.35 -11.55
N ALA A 297 10.48 1.74 -12.78
CA ALA A 297 10.97 1.08 -13.97
C ALA A 297 12.50 1.11 -14.05
N ILE A 298 13.15 2.27 -13.84
CA ILE A 298 14.60 2.40 -13.94
C ILE A 298 15.32 1.57 -12.87
N ALA A 299 14.93 1.68 -11.60
CA ALA A 299 15.57 0.92 -10.53
C ALA A 299 15.28 -0.60 -10.64
N SER A 300 14.10 -0.98 -11.14
CA SER A 300 13.79 -2.38 -11.45
C SER A 300 14.60 -2.93 -12.63
N PHE A 301 15.00 -2.08 -13.58
CA PHE A 301 15.88 -2.49 -14.67
C PHE A 301 17.27 -2.86 -14.13
N GLY A 302 17.84 -2.02 -13.25
CA GLY A 302 19.11 -2.35 -12.59
C GLY A 302 19.03 -3.57 -11.68
N ALA A 303 17.93 -3.76 -10.95
CA ALA A 303 17.69 -4.99 -10.18
C ALA A 303 17.65 -6.24 -11.08
N MET A 304 16.93 -6.18 -12.21
CA MET A 304 16.88 -7.25 -13.21
C MET A 304 18.27 -7.55 -13.80
N MET A 305 19.08 -6.52 -14.10
CA MET A 305 20.47 -6.64 -14.55
C MET A 305 21.41 -7.27 -13.50
N LYS A 306 20.97 -7.43 -12.25
CA LYS A 306 21.66 -8.15 -11.17
C LYS A 306 21.02 -9.52 -10.85
N GLY A 307 20.01 -9.95 -11.61
CA GLY A 307 19.30 -11.21 -11.40
C GLY A 307 18.27 -11.21 -10.26
N VAL A 308 17.91 -10.02 -9.77
CA VAL A 308 16.89 -9.78 -8.75
C VAL A 308 15.59 -9.38 -9.44
N LEU A 309 14.55 -10.21 -9.29
CA LEU A 309 13.23 -9.89 -9.84
C LEU A 309 12.55 -8.81 -8.98
N VAL A 310 11.81 -7.90 -9.61
CA VAL A 310 10.88 -6.99 -8.92
C VAL A 310 9.45 -7.41 -9.24
N SER A 311 8.68 -7.75 -8.21
CA SER A 311 7.23 -7.88 -8.32
C SER A 311 6.58 -6.59 -7.84
N ALA A 312 5.69 -6.02 -8.64
CA ALA A 312 5.05 -4.73 -8.38
C ALA A 312 3.52 -4.81 -8.53
N SER A 313 2.79 -3.94 -7.82
CA SER A 313 1.35 -3.76 -7.99
C SER A 313 0.98 -3.21 -9.37
N ALA A 314 -0.19 -3.55 -9.89
CA ALA A 314 -0.75 -2.95 -11.11
C ALA A 314 -1.41 -1.57 -10.89
N GLY A 315 -1.79 -1.24 -9.65
CA GLY A 315 -2.55 -0.02 -9.30
C GLY A 315 -4.03 -0.30 -9.03
N ASN A 316 -4.70 0.61 -8.30
CA ASN A 316 -6.09 0.48 -7.88
C ASN A 316 -7.04 1.44 -8.64
N SER A 317 -6.68 1.84 -9.86
CA SER A 317 -7.39 2.83 -10.66
C SER A 317 -8.25 2.22 -11.79
N GLY A 318 -8.60 0.94 -11.66
CA GLY A 318 -9.57 0.27 -12.54
C GLY A 318 -11.01 0.78 -12.33
N PRO A 319 -11.99 0.28 -13.12
CA PRO A 319 -11.89 -0.84 -14.06
C PRO A 319 -11.47 -0.44 -15.48
N GLU A 320 -11.23 0.85 -15.74
CA GLU A 320 -11.03 1.40 -17.09
C GLU A 320 -9.74 0.95 -17.79
N MET A 321 -9.72 1.03 -19.12
CA MET A 321 -8.58 0.59 -19.93
C MET A 321 -7.34 1.47 -19.79
N GLY A 322 -6.17 0.82 -19.73
CA GLY A 322 -4.87 1.47 -19.65
C GLY A 322 -4.68 2.28 -18.36
N THR A 323 -5.22 1.81 -17.25
CA THR A 323 -5.16 2.43 -15.92
C THR A 323 -4.00 1.92 -15.06
N LEU A 324 -3.23 0.94 -15.54
CA LEU A 324 -2.15 0.34 -14.77
C LEU A 324 -0.86 1.17 -14.71
N ASN A 325 -0.17 1.04 -13.58
CA ASN A 325 1.20 1.47 -13.36
C ASN A 325 2.16 0.27 -13.41
N ASN A 326 3.46 0.52 -13.26
CA ASN A 326 4.52 -0.50 -13.19
C ASN A 326 4.57 -1.49 -14.39
N GLY A 327 3.94 -1.14 -15.51
CA GLY A 327 3.67 -2.03 -16.64
C GLY A 327 4.83 -2.21 -17.61
N VAL A 328 6.05 -2.42 -17.12
CA VAL A 328 7.26 -2.49 -17.97
C VAL A 328 7.77 -3.93 -18.12
N PRO A 329 8.49 -4.28 -19.21
CA PRO A 329 8.80 -5.69 -19.54
C PRO A 329 9.62 -6.46 -18.50
N TRP A 330 10.37 -5.77 -17.64
CA TRP A 330 11.25 -6.36 -16.62
C TRP A 330 10.69 -6.30 -15.19
N ILE A 331 9.49 -5.75 -15.00
CA ILE A 331 8.73 -5.84 -13.74
C ILE A 331 7.68 -6.94 -13.88
N PHE A 332 7.44 -7.68 -12.80
CA PHE A 332 6.33 -8.62 -12.71
C PHE A 332 5.12 -7.94 -12.05
N THR A 333 4.21 -7.43 -12.88
CA THR A 333 3.08 -6.55 -12.54
C THR A 333 1.85 -7.38 -12.17
N VAL A 334 1.33 -7.21 -10.94
CA VAL A 334 0.31 -8.09 -10.35
C VAL A 334 -1.02 -7.36 -10.13
N ALA A 335 -2.10 -7.94 -10.66
CA ALA A 335 -3.47 -7.49 -10.46
C ALA A 335 -4.17 -8.24 -9.31
N ALA A 336 -5.28 -7.68 -8.82
CA ALA A 336 -6.05 -8.22 -7.69
C ALA A 336 -7.27 -9.03 -8.11
N CYS A 337 -7.46 -10.17 -7.44
CA CYS A 337 -8.73 -10.90 -7.45
C CYS A 337 -9.33 -11.08 -6.05
N ASP A 338 -10.64 -11.34 -6.06
CA ASP A 338 -11.40 -11.92 -4.97
C ASP A 338 -10.97 -13.38 -4.73
N SER A 339 -10.99 -13.81 -3.47
CA SER A 339 -10.82 -15.22 -3.06
C SER A 339 -12.16 -15.92 -2.89
N ASP A 340 -12.14 -17.23 -2.64
CA ASP A 340 -13.30 -18.06 -2.23
C ASP A 340 -13.91 -17.70 -0.86
N ARG A 341 -13.34 -16.72 -0.14
CA ARG A 341 -13.82 -16.27 1.17
C ARG A 341 -14.74 -15.06 1.07
N SER A 342 -15.85 -15.11 1.79
CA SER A 342 -16.73 -13.95 2.05
C SER A 342 -16.98 -13.75 3.55
N PHE A 343 -17.41 -12.54 3.92
CA PHE A 343 -17.71 -12.11 5.28
C PHE A 343 -19.16 -11.65 5.35
N SER A 344 -19.88 -12.09 6.38
CA SER A 344 -21.33 -11.95 6.41
C SER A 344 -21.87 -11.37 7.69
N GLY A 345 -23.05 -10.76 7.55
CA GLY A 345 -23.99 -10.54 8.63
C GLY A 345 -25.34 -11.12 8.21
N THR A 346 -25.88 -12.03 9.01
CA THR A 346 -27.12 -12.72 8.64
C THR A 346 -28.34 -11.97 9.18
N LEU A 347 -29.10 -11.38 8.26
CA LEU A 347 -30.36 -10.69 8.48
C LEU A 347 -31.49 -11.73 8.64
N THR A 348 -32.27 -11.61 9.71
CA THR A 348 -33.49 -12.40 9.92
C THR A 348 -34.66 -11.45 10.19
N LEU A 349 -35.63 -11.41 9.29
CA LEU A 349 -36.83 -10.59 9.41
C LEU A 349 -37.87 -11.29 10.33
N GLY A 350 -38.72 -10.51 10.99
CA GLY A 350 -39.79 -11.00 11.86
C GLY A 350 -40.86 -11.87 11.18
N ASN A 351 -40.89 -11.93 9.84
CA ASN A 351 -41.70 -12.91 9.08
C ASN A 351 -40.99 -14.26 8.84
N GLY A 352 -39.77 -14.44 9.36
CA GLY A 352 -38.95 -15.64 9.20
C GLY A 352 -38.05 -15.64 7.95
N LEU A 353 -38.11 -14.63 7.08
CA LEU A 353 -37.20 -14.52 5.94
C LEU A 353 -35.77 -14.27 6.43
N LYS A 354 -34.84 -15.11 5.97
CA LYS A 354 -33.42 -15.07 6.34
C LYS A 354 -32.57 -14.78 5.11
N ILE A 355 -31.72 -13.76 5.19
CA ILE A 355 -30.85 -13.28 4.11
C ILE A 355 -29.42 -13.20 4.67
N THR A 356 -28.46 -13.84 4.01
CA THR A 356 -27.03 -13.74 4.36
C THR A 356 -26.40 -12.68 3.48
N GLY A 357 -26.36 -11.44 3.99
CA GLY A 357 -25.68 -10.32 3.33
C GLY A 357 -24.25 -10.15 3.82
N PHE A 358 -23.53 -9.19 3.25
CA PHE A 358 -22.16 -8.85 3.63
C PHE A 358 -22.11 -7.97 4.89
N SER A 359 -21.17 -8.26 5.80
CA SER A 359 -20.90 -7.39 6.95
C SER A 359 -19.50 -7.63 7.51
N LEU A 360 -18.85 -6.55 7.94
CA LEU A 360 -17.56 -6.56 8.65
C LEU A 360 -17.59 -5.85 10.01
N PHE A 361 -18.78 -5.62 10.58
CA PHE A 361 -18.93 -4.88 11.84
C PHE A 361 -18.10 -5.53 12.98
N PRO A 362 -17.10 -4.83 13.56
CA PRO A 362 -16.03 -5.46 14.33
C PRO A 362 -16.39 -5.87 15.77
N VAL A 363 -17.68 -5.98 16.12
CA VAL A 363 -18.13 -6.29 17.50
C VAL A 363 -18.98 -7.56 17.54
N LYS A 364 -18.69 -8.43 18.51
CA LYS A 364 -19.43 -9.67 18.75
C LYS A 364 -20.76 -9.39 19.44
N THR A 365 -21.73 -8.91 18.67
CA THR A 365 -23.09 -8.62 19.13
C THR A 365 -24.13 -9.36 18.27
N ILE A 366 -25.38 -9.34 18.72
CA ILE A 366 -26.54 -9.76 17.92
C ILE A 366 -27.60 -8.68 18.12
N ILE A 367 -28.00 -8.01 17.04
CA ILE A 367 -29.21 -7.19 17.04
C ILE A 367 -30.40 -8.13 17.10
N LYS A 368 -31.32 -7.90 18.05
CA LYS A 368 -32.52 -8.71 18.23
C LYS A 368 -33.78 -7.86 18.14
N ASP A 369 -34.62 -8.22 17.19
CA ASP A 369 -36.01 -7.82 17.02
C ASP A 369 -36.26 -6.30 17.10
N LEU A 370 -35.29 -5.51 16.63
CA LEU A 370 -35.44 -4.05 16.51
C LEU A 370 -36.39 -3.71 15.37
N ARG A 371 -37.08 -2.58 15.50
CA ARG A 371 -38.07 -2.13 14.50
C ARG A 371 -37.38 -1.75 13.19
N VAL A 372 -37.78 -2.34 12.07
CA VAL A 372 -37.34 -1.86 10.76
C VAL A 372 -38.09 -0.58 10.41
N LEU A 373 -37.38 0.39 9.85
CA LEU A 373 -37.92 1.63 9.33
C LEU A 373 -37.59 1.75 7.84
N TYR A 374 -38.60 2.12 7.06
CA TYR A 374 -38.48 2.53 5.67
C TYR A 374 -39.32 3.80 5.48
N ASN A 375 -38.71 4.81 4.87
CA ASN A 375 -39.35 6.06 4.51
C ASN A 375 -38.50 6.69 3.40
N GLU A 376 -39.08 6.91 2.23
CA GLU A 376 -38.37 7.37 1.03
C GLU A 376 -37.61 8.69 1.24
N SER A 377 -38.06 9.57 2.15
CA SER A 377 -37.38 10.84 2.45
C SER A 377 -36.10 10.72 3.27
N ILE A 378 -35.83 9.58 3.90
CA ILE A 378 -34.59 9.31 4.67
C ILE A 378 -33.88 8.02 4.25
N SER A 379 -34.50 7.24 3.36
CA SER A 379 -33.92 6.03 2.76
C SER A 379 -32.63 6.28 1.97
N PRO A 380 -32.30 7.48 1.43
CA PRO A 380 -30.99 7.73 0.85
C PRO A 380 -29.83 7.59 1.85
N CYS A 381 -30.09 7.75 3.16
CA CYS A 381 -29.11 7.75 4.24
C CYS A 381 -27.91 8.68 3.96
N ASP A 382 -28.20 9.89 3.46
CA ASP A 382 -27.23 10.88 2.99
C ASP A 382 -26.79 11.86 4.09
N SER A 383 -27.73 12.27 4.94
CA SER A 383 -27.49 13.16 6.06
C SER A 383 -28.55 12.99 7.16
N PHE A 384 -28.18 13.27 8.41
CA PHE A 384 -29.12 13.24 9.54
C PHE A 384 -28.92 14.48 10.41
N ASP A 385 -29.89 15.40 10.39
CA ASP A 385 -29.87 16.63 11.18
C ASP A 385 -29.86 16.32 12.71
N PRO A 386 -28.78 16.66 13.44
CA PRO A 386 -28.69 16.41 14.88
C PRO A 386 -29.72 17.21 15.70
N SER A 387 -30.28 18.28 15.14
CA SER A 387 -31.33 19.09 15.77
C SER A 387 -32.75 18.53 15.56
N SER A 388 -32.92 17.59 14.64
CA SER A 388 -34.19 16.90 14.34
C SER A 388 -34.08 15.38 14.52
N PRO A 389 -33.80 14.89 15.75
CA PRO A 389 -33.47 13.49 16.00
C PRO A 389 -34.65 12.54 15.76
N ILE A 390 -34.43 11.53 14.90
CA ILE A 390 -35.45 10.55 14.52
C ILE A 390 -35.94 9.75 15.76
N PRO A 391 -37.25 9.78 16.10
CA PRO A 391 -37.76 9.13 17.30
C PRO A 391 -37.50 7.62 17.34
N ASN A 392 -36.92 7.15 18.45
CA ASN A 392 -36.55 5.74 18.69
C ASN A 392 -35.51 5.15 17.70
N ALA A 393 -34.69 5.98 17.04
CA ALA A 393 -33.61 5.51 16.16
C ALA A 393 -32.74 4.42 16.83
N ARG A 394 -32.33 4.61 18.10
CA ARG A 394 -31.51 3.66 18.89
C ARG A 394 -32.14 2.27 19.12
N ARG A 395 -33.43 2.09 18.79
CA ARG A 395 -34.16 0.82 18.85
C ARG A 395 -34.75 0.41 17.49
N SER A 396 -34.19 0.97 16.43
CA SER A 396 -34.66 0.80 15.06
C SER A 396 -33.49 0.48 14.12
N ILE A 397 -33.81 -0.24 13.04
CA ILE A 397 -32.92 -0.51 11.91
C ILE A 397 -33.47 0.27 10.72
N ILE A 398 -32.67 1.14 10.11
CA ILE A 398 -33.07 1.88 8.90
C ILE A 398 -32.70 1.09 7.65
N ILE A 399 -33.57 1.10 6.63
CA ILE A 399 -33.21 0.64 5.29
C ILE A 399 -32.59 1.82 4.53
N CYS A 400 -31.36 1.61 4.04
CA CYS A 400 -30.64 2.56 3.20
C CYS A 400 -30.60 2.05 1.75
N TYR A 401 -30.99 2.90 0.81
CA TYR A 401 -31.01 2.64 -0.62
C TYR A 401 -30.91 3.96 -1.38
N SER A 402 -29.83 4.11 -2.14
CA SER A 402 -29.61 5.18 -3.10
C SER A 402 -28.83 4.62 -4.29
N THR A 403 -29.08 5.14 -5.49
CA THR A 403 -28.27 4.87 -6.70
C THR A 403 -27.33 6.03 -7.04
N ALA A 404 -27.22 7.02 -6.16
CA ALA A 404 -26.46 8.26 -6.37
C ALA A 404 -25.49 8.59 -5.22
N ILE A 405 -25.41 7.72 -4.20
CA ILE A 405 -24.63 7.90 -2.98
C ILE A 405 -24.04 6.54 -2.62
N ASP A 406 -22.72 6.47 -2.45
CA ASP A 406 -22.03 5.21 -2.18
C ASP A 406 -22.33 4.70 -0.76
N VAL A 407 -22.22 3.38 -0.57
CA VAL A 407 -22.56 2.75 0.72
C VAL A 407 -21.60 3.17 1.83
N GLU A 408 -20.37 3.60 1.50
CA GLU A 408 -19.42 4.16 2.47
C GLU A 408 -19.87 5.52 3.02
N ASP A 409 -20.38 6.41 2.17
CA ASP A 409 -21.03 7.67 2.61
C ASP A 409 -22.29 7.39 3.45
N GLN A 410 -23.11 6.40 3.04
CA GLN A 410 -24.26 5.97 3.83
C GLN A 410 -23.84 5.40 5.20
N MET A 411 -22.69 4.73 5.29
CA MET A 411 -22.12 4.28 6.56
C MET A 411 -21.58 5.43 7.41
N ALA A 412 -21.00 6.47 6.78
CA ALA A 412 -20.57 7.68 7.47
C ALA A 412 -21.76 8.45 8.07
N ALA A 413 -22.79 8.75 7.27
CA ALA A 413 -24.01 9.42 7.76
C ALA A 413 -24.70 8.61 8.88
N ILE A 414 -24.78 7.28 8.75
CA ILE A 414 -25.32 6.41 9.81
C ILE A 414 -24.45 6.45 11.09
N SER A 415 -23.15 6.76 11.00
CA SER A 415 -22.26 6.92 12.18
C SER A 415 -22.56 8.19 12.97
N GLU A 416 -23.01 9.25 12.30
CA GLU A 416 -23.44 10.51 12.92
C GLU A 416 -24.90 10.44 13.42
N SER A 417 -25.67 9.49 12.88
CA SER A 417 -27.03 9.18 13.33
C SER A 417 -27.06 8.58 14.74
N SER A 418 -28.25 8.13 15.18
CA SER A 418 -28.37 7.29 16.37
C SER A 418 -29.14 5.99 16.13
N PHE A 419 -29.10 5.44 14.92
CA PHE A 419 -29.76 4.17 14.62
C PHE A 419 -29.15 2.97 15.38
N GLY A 420 -29.99 1.99 15.70
CA GLY A 420 -29.55 0.72 16.28
C GLY A 420 -28.83 -0.18 15.27
N GLY A 421 -29.04 0.05 13.97
CA GLY A 421 -28.28 -0.52 12.86
C GLY A 421 -28.87 -0.11 11.50
N ALA A 422 -28.31 -0.62 10.41
CA ALA A 422 -28.77 -0.34 9.05
C ALA A 422 -28.78 -1.56 8.11
N ILE A 423 -29.63 -1.54 7.09
CA ILE A 423 -29.68 -2.50 5.98
C ILE A 423 -29.41 -1.70 4.70
N TYR A 424 -28.21 -1.84 4.14
CA TYR A 424 -27.79 -1.17 2.92
C TYR A 424 -28.13 -2.03 1.70
N ILE A 425 -28.79 -1.46 0.70
CA ILE A 425 -29.20 -2.16 -0.51
C ILE A 425 -28.29 -1.72 -1.67
N SER A 426 -27.43 -2.62 -2.14
CA SER A 426 -26.47 -2.34 -3.22
C SER A 426 -26.01 -3.60 -3.94
N ASP A 427 -25.89 -3.50 -5.26
CA ASP A 427 -25.22 -4.51 -6.11
C ASP A 427 -23.79 -4.06 -6.50
N TYR A 428 -23.30 -2.91 -6.01
CA TYR A 428 -21.95 -2.41 -6.32
C TYR A 428 -20.88 -3.28 -5.64
N PRO A 429 -19.97 -3.91 -6.39
CA PRO A 429 -19.13 -4.97 -5.85
C PRO A 429 -18.01 -4.45 -4.96
N ASP A 430 -17.62 -3.17 -5.07
CA ASP A 430 -16.54 -2.59 -4.27
C ASP A 430 -16.91 -2.39 -2.79
N VAL A 431 -18.21 -2.33 -2.47
CA VAL A 431 -18.72 -2.37 -1.09
C VAL A 431 -18.32 -3.68 -0.39
N LEU A 432 -18.25 -4.78 -1.15
CA LEU A 432 -17.79 -6.10 -0.67
C LEU A 432 -16.26 -6.18 -0.49
N ARG A 433 -15.55 -5.07 -0.75
CA ARG A 433 -14.08 -4.97 -0.72
C ARG A 433 -13.57 -3.93 0.28
N ALA A 434 -14.40 -3.00 0.73
CA ALA A 434 -14.07 -2.11 1.83
C ALA A 434 -13.97 -2.89 3.17
N ASN A 435 -13.07 -2.47 4.06
CA ASN A 435 -13.04 -2.92 5.46
C ASN A 435 -13.75 -1.94 6.41
N PHE A 436 -14.27 -0.82 5.88
CA PHE A 436 -15.02 0.17 6.63
C PHE A 436 -16.42 -0.37 6.94
N PHE A 437 -16.72 -0.54 8.23
CA PHE A 437 -18.03 -0.99 8.69
C PHE A 437 -18.31 -0.46 10.11
N PRO A 438 -18.45 0.87 10.28
CA PRO A 438 -18.45 1.53 11.59
C PRO A 438 -19.67 1.25 12.45
N ASN A 439 -20.79 0.82 11.86
CA ASN A 439 -22.07 0.62 12.54
C ASN A 439 -22.59 -0.81 12.35
N PRO A 440 -23.40 -1.33 13.28
CA PRO A 440 -24.10 -2.59 13.08
C PRO A 440 -24.94 -2.54 11.81
N GLY A 441 -24.72 -3.45 10.87
CA GLY A 441 -25.50 -3.47 9.64
C GLY A 441 -25.09 -4.52 8.63
N VAL A 442 -25.82 -4.58 7.53
CA VAL A 442 -25.68 -5.60 6.50
C VAL A 442 -25.89 -4.99 5.12
N VAL A 443 -25.09 -5.41 4.15
CA VAL A 443 -25.25 -5.06 2.73
C VAL A 443 -25.91 -6.23 2.01
N ILE A 444 -27.00 -5.97 1.28
CA ILE A 444 -27.79 -6.97 0.55
C ILE A 444 -28.03 -6.52 -0.90
N SER A 445 -28.28 -7.48 -1.80
CA SER A 445 -28.52 -7.18 -3.22
C SER A 445 -29.80 -6.37 -3.45
N THR A 446 -29.93 -5.69 -4.60
CA THR A 446 -31.18 -4.98 -4.94
C THR A 446 -32.38 -5.92 -5.10
N LYS A 447 -32.12 -7.21 -5.37
CA LYS A 447 -33.14 -8.28 -5.42
C LYS A 447 -33.70 -8.57 -4.02
N GLU A 448 -32.82 -8.70 -3.03
CA GLU A 448 -33.20 -8.95 -1.63
C GLU A 448 -33.77 -7.69 -0.99
N GLY A 449 -33.18 -6.52 -1.27
CA GLY A 449 -33.65 -5.22 -0.81
C GLY A 449 -35.12 -4.95 -1.14
N LYS A 450 -35.58 -5.34 -2.34
CA LYS A 450 -37.01 -5.29 -2.72
C LYS A 450 -37.89 -6.12 -1.79
N GLN A 451 -37.43 -7.29 -1.33
CA GLN A 451 -38.16 -8.14 -0.38
C GLN A 451 -38.20 -7.51 1.03
N VAL A 452 -37.09 -6.89 1.48
CA VAL A 452 -37.03 -6.22 2.79
C VAL A 452 -37.90 -4.95 2.81
N ILE A 453 -37.88 -4.15 1.74
CA ILE A 453 -38.75 -2.97 1.58
C ILE A 453 -40.23 -3.36 1.54
N ASP A 454 -40.59 -4.41 0.79
CA ASP A 454 -41.97 -4.91 0.71
C ASP A 454 -42.49 -5.39 2.06
N TYR A 455 -41.66 -6.13 2.81
CA TYR A 455 -41.94 -6.53 4.19
C TYR A 455 -42.10 -5.33 5.13
N ALA A 456 -41.20 -4.34 5.06
CA ALA A 456 -41.23 -3.16 5.91
C ALA A 456 -42.47 -2.29 5.66
N SER A 457 -42.87 -2.13 4.40
CA SER A 457 -44.02 -1.31 3.99
C SER A 457 -45.38 -1.97 4.26
N LYS A 458 -45.47 -3.31 4.20
CA LYS A 458 -46.73 -4.05 4.41
C LYS A 458 -47.00 -4.45 5.86
N SER A 459 -45.98 -4.44 6.72
CA SER A 459 -46.10 -4.89 8.11
C SER A 459 -46.50 -3.76 9.06
N VAL A 460 -47.42 -4.01 10.00
CA VAL A 460 -47.81 -3.01 11.02
C VAL A 460 -46.68 -2.75 12.03
N ARG A 461 -45.84 -3.76 12.30
CA ARG A 461 -44.66 -3.69 13.18
C ARG A 461 -43.53 -4.57 12.62
N PRO A 462 -42.86 -4.18 11.54
CA PRO A 462 -41.74 -4.96 11.01
C PRO A 462 -40.59 -4.93 12.02
N THR A 463 -40.08 -6.10 12.38
CA THR A 463 -38.84 -6.27 13.13
C THR A 463 -37.77 -6.98 12.31
N ALA A 464 -36.51 -6.83 12.69
CA ALA A 464 -35.42 -7.66 12.20
C ALA A 464 -34.34 -7.87 13.28
N SER A 465 -33.61 -8.96 13.11
CA SER A 465 -32.44 -9.36 13.87
C SER A 465 -31.24 -9.48 12.93
N ILE A 466 -30.03 -9.18 13.41
CA ILE A 466 -28.77 -9.28 12.63
C ILE A 466 -27.68 -9.90 13.50
N SER A 467 -27.04 -10.97 13.01
CA SER A 467 -25.80 -11.53 13.57
C SER A 467 -24.58 -11.10 12.75
N PHE A 468 -23.38 -11.14 13.37
CA PHE A 468 -22.11 -10.66 12.81
C PHE A 468 -20.98 -11.66 13.08
N GLN A 469 -19.77 -11.38 12.58
CA GLN A 469 -18.58 -12.22 12.71
C GLN A 469 -18.71 -13.60 12.03
N GLU A 470 -19.54 -13.69 11.00
CA GLU A 470 -19.68 -14.87 10.16
C GLU A 470 -18.65 -14.82 9.01
N THR A 471 -18.00 -15.94 8.70
CA THR A 471 -17.03 -16.07 7.61
C THR A 471 -17.33 -17.34 6.83
N HIS A 472 -17.49 -17.22 5.52
CA HIS A 472 -17.73 -18.34 4.60
C HIS A 472 -16.51 -18.55 3.70
N ILE A 473 -16.31 -19.80 3.28
CA ILE A 473 -15.25 -20.26 2.37
C ILE A 473 -15.96 -21.04 1.25
N ASP A 474 -15.27 -21.37 0.15
CA ASP A 474 -15.83 -22.08 -1.00
C ASP A 474 -16.95 -21.30 -1.73
N VAL A 475 -16.92 -19.96 -1.64
CA VAL A 475 -17.84 -19.03 -2.32
C VAL A 475 -17.50 -18.94 -3.80
N MET A 476 -18.53 -18.99 -4.66
CA MET A 476 -18.40 -19.05 -6.12
C MET A 476 -19.21 -17.94 -6.82
N PRO A 477 -18.72 -17.40 -7.95
CA PRO A 477 -17.47 -17.73 -8.63
C PRO A 477 -16.24 -17.09 -7.95
N ALA A 478 -15.13 -17.83 -7.91
CA ALA A 478 -13.82 -17.32 -7.52
C ALA A 478 -12.71 -18.03 -8.34
N PRO A 479 -11.58 -17.36 -8.65
CA PRO A 479 -11.31 -15.93 -8.45
C PRO A 479 -12.08 -15.04 -9.44
N VAL A 480 -12.41 -13.82 -9.02
CA VAL A 480 -12.93 -12.75 -9.89
C VAL A 480 -11.97 -11.56 -9.85
N VAL A 481 -11.65 -10.95 -10.99
CA VAL A 481 -10.77 -9.76 -11.04
C VAL A 481 -11.51 -8.57 -10.46
N SER A 482 -10.91 -7.91 -9.46
CA SER A 482 -11.55 -6.78 -8.77
C SER A 482 -11.79 -5.58 -9.70
N SER A 483 -12.86 -4.80 -9.46
CA SER A 483 -13.17 -3.57 -10.22
C SER A 483 -12.04 -2.56 -10.09
N PHE A 484 -11.60 -2.26 -8.86
CA PHE A 484 -10.49 -1.34 -8.63
C PHE A 484 -9.17 -1.78 -9.29
N SER A 485 -8.98 -3.08 -9.57
CA SER A 485 -7.68 -3.55 -10.09
C SER A 485 -7.41 -2.94 -11.46
N SER A 486 -6.39 -2.10 -11.58
CA SER A 486 -6.05 -1.42 -12.84
C SER A 486 -5.82 -2.38 -14.00
N ARG A 487 -6.17 -1.93 -15.22
CA ARG A 487 -6.18 -2.73 -16.45
C ARG A 487 -5.14 -2.27 -17.45
N GLY A 488 -4.73 -3.19 -18.32
CA GLY A 488 -3.93 -2.88 -19.51
C GLY A 488 -4.74 -2.17 -20.61
N PRO A 489 -4.08 -1.82 -21.74
CA PRO A 489 -2.68 -2.07 -22.05
C PRO A 489 -1.73 -1.13 -21.30
N SER A 490 -0.45 -1.49 -21.19
CA SER A 490 0.55 -0.62 -20.52
C SER A 490 0.81 0.66 -21.32
N ARG A 491 0.51 1.82 -20.73
CA ARG A 491 0.90 3.13 -21.30
C ARG A 491 2.42 3.29 -21.40
N SER A 492 3.19 2.66 -20.50
CA SER A 492 4.65 2.70 -20.50
C SER A 492 5.28 1.87 -21.61
N TYR A 493 4.66 0.75 -22.02
CA TYR A 493 5.14 -0.10 -23.11
C TYR A 493 4.05 -0.98 -23.75
N LEU A 494 3.31 -0.42 -24.72
CA LEU A 494 2.14 -1.06 -25.37
C LEU A 494 2.43 -2.42 -26.07
N ARG A 495 3.69 -2.77 -26.34
CA ARG A 495 4.06 -4.02 -27.04
C ARG A 495 4.12 -5.26 -26.13
N VAL A 496 4.03 -5.09 -24.81
CA VAL A 496 3.93 -6.22 -23.85
C VAL A 496 2.61 -6.12 -23.11
N ALA A 497 1.86 -7.23 -23.09
CA ALA A 497 0.61 -7.32 -22.34
C ALA A 497 0.89 -7.21 -20.83
N LYS A 498 0.05 -6.44 -20.13
CA LYS A 498 0.09 -6.23 -18.68
C LYS A 498 -1.35 -6.13 -18.15
N PRO A 499 -1.66 -6.51 -16.90
CA PRO A 499 -0.78 -7.14 -15.89
C PRO A 499 -0.30 -8.53 -16.34
N ASP A 500 0.76 -9.06 -15.73
CA ASP A 500 1.30 -10.39 -16.07
C ASP A 500 0.49 -11.53 -15.45
N ILE A 501 -0.09 -11.29 -14.27
CA ILE A 501 -0.94 -12.25 -13.55
C ILE A 501 -1.94 -11.53 -12.63
N VAL A 502 -2.92 -12.28 -12.14
CA VAL A 502 -3.78 -11.89 -11.02
C VAL A 502 -3.45 -12.75 -9.79
N ALA A 503 -3.53 -12.19 -8.59
CA ALA A 503 -3.43 -12.92 -7.32
C ALA A 503 -4.38 -12.32 -6.26
N PRO A 504 -4.70 -13.04 -5.17
CA PRO A 504 -5.72 -12.59 -4.21
C PRO A 504 -5.37 -11.25 -3.57
N GLY A 505 -6.26 -10.26 -3.70
CA GLY A 505 -6.00 -8.88 -3.27
C GLY A 505 -7.13 -8.21 -2.50
N VAL A 506 -8.25 -8.90 -2.26
CA VAL A 506 -9.47 -8.34 -1.67
C VAL A 506 -9.81 -8.93 -0.30
N LEU A 507 -9.80 -8.10 0.76
CA LEU A 507 -10.04 -8.48 2.15
C LEU A 507 -9.19 -9.67 2.61
N ILE A 508 -7.88 -9.52 2.42
CA ILE A 508 -6.85 -10.53 2.67
C ILE A 508 -6.26 -10.13 4.08
N LEU A 509 -6.33 -11.02 5.09
CA LEU A 509 -5.99 -10.74 6.52
C LEU A 509 -4.48 -10.77 6.84
N ALA A 510 -3.88 -9.67 7.29
CA ALA A 510 -2.44 -9.57 7.63
C ALA A 510 -2.13 -9.18 9.06
N ALA A 511 -0.84 -9.26 9.43
CA ALA A 511 -0.32 -8.57 10.59
C ALA A 511 -0.43 -7.04 10.43
N TRP A 512 -0.64 -6.35 11.54
CA TRP A 512 -0.77 -4.90 11.63
C TRP A 512 -0.08 -4.40 12.92
N PRO A 513 0.36 -3.13 13.01
CA PRO A 513 0.92 -2.59 14.24
C PRO A 513 -0.13 -2.55 15.34
N SER A 514 0.20 -3.06 16.52
CA SER A 514 -0.73 -3.21 17.66
C SER A 514 -1.08 -1.89 18.37
N ASN A 515 -0.79 -0.74 17.74
CA ASN A 515 -0.96 0.62 18.24
C ASN A 515 -1.50 1.58 17.14
N VAL A 516 -1.94 1.02 16.01
CA VAL A 516 -2.49 1.75 14.88
C VAL A 516 -3.88 1.18 14.64
N SER A 517 -4.88 2.05 14.56
CA SER A 517 -6.29 1.67 14.43
C SER A 517 -6.53 0.72 13.26
N ALA A 518 -7.04 -0.48 13.56
CA ALA A 518 -7.40 -1.49 12.57
C ALA A 518 -8.87 -1.37 12.09
N ALA A 519 -9.75 -0.83 12.94
CA ALA A 519 -11.15 -0.53 12.64
C ALA A 519 -11.66 0.65 13.49
N VAL A 520 -12.84 1.18 13.17
CA VAL A 520 -13.52 2.21 13.97
C VAL A 520 -14.98 1.78 14.21
N ILE A 521 -15.56 2.18 15.34
CA ILE A 521 -16.99 2.10 15.63
C ILE A 521 -17.54 3.54 15.73
N GLY A 522 -18.63 3.81 15.02
CA GLY A 522 -19.18 5.15 14.87
C GLY A 522 -18.11 6.14 14.38
N VAL A 523 -18.13 7.35 14.92
CA VAL A 523 -17.25 8.47 14.49
C VAL A 523 -15.89 8.56 15.21
N ASN A 524 -15.70 7.88 16.36
CA ASN A 524 -14.56 8.17 17.24
C ASN A 524 -14.02 6.99 18.08
N THR A 525 -14.61 5.80 18.01
CA THR A 525 -14.17 4.65 18.82
C THR A 525 -13.26 3.77 18.00
N PHE A 526 -11.97 4.11 17.99
CA PHE A 526 -10.92 3.36 17.28
C PHE A 526 -10.60 2.03 17.97
N LEU A 527 -10.31 0.99 17.18
CA LEU A 527 -9.98 -0.35 17.65
C LEU A 527 -8.63 -0.81 17.10
N ASP A 528 -7.68 -1.07 17.99
CA ASP A 528 -6.41 -1.72 17.65
C ASP A 528 -6.59 -3.23 17.46
N SER A 529 -5.74 -3.83 16.61
CA SER A 529 -5.66 -5.28 16.42
C SER A 529 -4.29 -5.66 15.85
N ASP A 530 -3.72 -6.79 16.30
CA ASP A 530 -2.52 -7.39 15.71
C ASP A 530 -2.74 -7.82 14.24
N TYR A 531 -4.00 -7.94 13.80
CA TYR A 531 -4.36 -8.35 12.44
C TYR A 531 -5.50 -7.51 11.82
N ARG A 532 -5.36 -7.13 10.54
CA ARG A 532 -6.30 -6.26 9.80
C ARG A 532 -6.71 -6.86 8.45
N LEU A 533 -7.98 -6.71 8.03
CA LEU A 533 -8.46 -6.91 6.65
C LEU A 533 -8.37 -5.60 5.85
N LEU A 534 -8.00 -5.65 4.57
CA LEU A 534 -7.89 -4.49 3.66
C LEU A 534 -7.97 -4.99 2.17
N SER A 535 -8.12 -4.10 1.17
CA SER A 535 -8.19 -4.45 -0.29
C SER A 535 -7.36 -3.55 -1.24
N GLY A 536 -6.83 -4.11 -2.34
CA GLY A 536 -5.94 -3.42 -3.29
C GLY A 536 -5.14 -4.35 -4.23
N THR A 537 -4.20 -3.83 -5.03
CA THR A 537 -3.32 -4.63 -5.92
C THR A 537 -1.95 -4.93 -5.34
N SER A 538 -1.41 -4.05 -4.51
CA SER A 538 -0.23 -4.35 -3.70
C SER A 538 -0.48 -5.46 -2.69
N MET A 539 -1.74 -5.81 -2.51
CA MET A 539 -2.27 -6.96 -1.78
C MET A 539 -1.95 -8.24 -2.53
N ALA A 540 -2.10 -8.23 -3.85
CA ALA A 540 -1.78 -9.32 -4.72
C ALA A 540 -0.25 -9.52 -4.87
N THR A 541 0.52 -8.44 -4.99
CA THR A 541 1.95 -8.47 -5.36
C THR A 541 2.85 -9.42 -4.56
N PRO A 542 2.92 -9.35 -3.21
CA PRO A 542 3.88 -10.12 -2.44
C PRO A 542 3.50 -11.59 -2.29
N HIS A 543 2.28 -11.99 -2.72
CA HIS A 543 1.98 -13.39 -2.97
C HIS A 543 2.91 -13.98 -4.03
N ILE A 544 3.08 -13.25 -5.14
CA ILE A 544 4.00 -13.64 -6.21
C ILE A 544 5.44 -13.58 -5.69
N ALA A 545 5.82 -12.57 -4.91
CA ALA A 545 7.18 -12.49 -4.35
C ALA A 545 7.56 -13.72 -3.51
N GLY A 546 6.66 -14.21 -2.64
CA GLY A 546 6.91 -15.44 -1.87
C GLY A 546 6.88 -16.72 -2.72
N MET A 547 5.94 -16.85 -3.66
CA MET A 547 5.83 -18.06 -4.51
C MET A 547 6.94 -18.16 -5.55
N ARG A 548 7.32 -17.05 -6.21
CA ARG A 548 8.25 -17.05 -7.35
C ARG A 548 9.66 -17.47 -6.97
N GLN A 549 10.09 -17.20 -5.74
CA GLN A 549 11.39 -17.66 -5.27
C GLN A 549 11.38 -19.16 -4.91
N CYS A 550 10.30 -19.68 -4.32
CA CYS A 550 10.13 -21.13 -4.12
C CYS A 550 10.28 -21.91 -5.45
N LEU A 551 9.80 -21.33 -6.57
CA LEU A 551 10.01 -21.85 -7.93
C LEU A 551 11.47 -21.76 -8.41
N LYS A 552 12.21 -20.69 -8.04
CA LYS A 552 13.65 -20.53 -8.40
C LYS A 552 14.50 -21.63 -7.74
N GLU A 553 14.20 -21.95 -6.48
CA GLU A 553 14.90 -23.00 -5.72
C GLU A 553 14.58 -24.40 -6.24
N HIS A 554 13.30 -24.69 -6.53
CA HIS A 554 12.93 -25.97 -7.12
C HIS A 554 13.60 -26.20 -8.49
N ILE A 555 13.71 -25.16 -9.32
CA ILE A 555 14.45 -25.23 -10.60
C ILE A 555 15.94 -25.48 -10.37
N LEU A 556 16.58 -24.81 -9.41
CA LEU A 556 17.99 -25.08 -9.08
C LEU A 556 18.20 -26.54 -8.62
N ILE A 557 17.34 -27.05 -7.75
CA ILE A 557 17.42 -28.43 -7.25
C ILE A 557 17.16 -29.43 -8.38
N GLY A 558 16.22 -29.15 -9.29
CA GLY A 558 15.95 -29.97 -10.47
C GLY A 558 17.13 -30.00 -11.46
N VAL A 559 17.77 -28.85 -11.70
CA VAL A 559 18.96 -28.76 -12.56
C VAL A 559 20.16 -29.46 -11.93
N LEU A 560 20.41 -29.32 -10.63
CA LEU A 560 21.49 -30.04 -9.93
C LEU A 560 21.29 -31.57 -10.01
N ARG A 561 20.05 -32.07 -9.82
CA ARG A 561 19.72 -33.49 -10.00
C ARG A 561 19.87 -34.02 -11.43
N LEU A 562 19.95 -33.16 -12.44
CA LEU A 562 20.26 -33.55 -13.82
C LEU A 562 21.77 -33.67 -14.08
N PHE A 563 22.62 -33.15 -13.17
CA PHE A 563 24.07 -33.33 -13.20
C PHE A 563 24.57 -34.41 -12.21
N ASP A 564 23.79 -34.74 -11.18
CA ASP A 564 24.03 -35.87 -10.24
C ASP A 564 23.41 -37.19 -10.72
N LEU A 565 23.53 -37.51 -12.02
CA LEU A 565 23.27 -38.85 -12.57
C LEU A 565 24.62 -39.56 -12.84
N PRO A 566 24.76 -40.86 -12.48
CA PRO A 566 26.02 -41.61 -12.59
C PRO A 566 26.35 -42.08 -14.01
#